data_AF-A0A3M1T8R7-F1
#
_entry.id   AF-A0A3M1T8R7-F1
#
_cell.length_a   1.000
_cell.length_b   1.000
_cell.length_c   1.000
_cell.angle_alpha   90.00
_cell.angle_beta   90.00
_cell.angle_gamma   90.00
#
_symmetry.space_group_name_H-M   'P 1'
#
loop_
_entity.id
_entity.type
_entity.pdbx_description
1 polymer ?
#
loop_
_entity_poly.entity_id
_entity_poly.type
_entity_poly.pdbx_seq_one_letter_code
_entity_poly.pdbx_strand_id
1 'polypeptide(L)'
;MRRPSVHLLTASILSALLAGPACGAGGPECVAVHSTCTPLYAPEYAEIFERTLRPTCGQPGTSCHGVDGAQAGLVFDEADAAYTRLLEGAGNRPPVVVPGNAACSPLVVRIESTDPKRVMPPGQPLSEAVRCALEQWIDAGAPR
;
A
#
# COMPACT_ATOMS: atom_id res chain seq x y z
N MET A 1 9.04 -68.36 28.03
CA MET A 1 7.76 -67.99 28.68
C MET A 1 8.05 -67.08 29.86
N ARG A 2 7.64 -65.79 29.79
CA ARG A 2 7.35 -64.83 30.89
C ARG A 2 7.34 -63.40 30.31
N ARG A 3 6.14 -62.92 29.98
CA ARG A 3 5.72 -61.52 30.23
C ARG A 3 5.35 -61.44 31.74
N PRO A 4 5.21 -60.29 32.43
CA PRO A 4 4.93 -58.92 31.95
C PRO A 4 5.83 -57.87 32.67
N SER A 5 5.76 -56.57 32.42
CA SER A 5 4.77 -55.67 33.03
C SER A 5 4.76 -54.31 32.34
N VAL A 6 3.53 -53.84 32.20
CA VAL A 6 3.08 -52.54 31.74
C VAL A 6 3.50 -51.45 32.74
N HIS A 7 4.08 -50.37 32.25
CA HIS A 7 3.94 -49.05 32.88
C HIS A 7 3.53 -48.04 31.83
N LEU A 8 2.25 -47.65 31.90
CA LEU A 8 1.74 -46.43 31.31
C LEU A 8 2.50 -45.26 31.96
N LEU A 9 3.19 -44.46 31.14
CA LEU A 9 3.58 -43.11 31.50
C LEU A 9 2.99 -42.19 30.44
N THR A 10 1.80 -41.71 30.75
CA THR A 10 1.17 -40.53 30.17
C THR A 10 2.02 -39.30 30.49
N ALA A 11 2.40 -38.51 29.48
CA ALA A 11 2.74 -37.11 29.68
C ALA A 11 2.66 -36.32 28.36
N SER A 12 1.58 -35.55 28.26
CA SER A 12 1.53 -34.19 27.71
C SER A 12 1.88 -33.98 26.24
N ILE A 13 0.85 -34.02 25.40
CA ILE A 13 0.84 -33.36 24.10
C ILE A 13 0.87 -31.84 24.38
N LEU A 14 2.03 -31.23 24.20
CA LEU A 14 2.16 -29.77 24.22
C LEU A 14 1.62 -29.25 22.88
N SER A 15 0.30 -29.07 22.80
CA SER A 15 -0.33 -28.37 21.67
C SER A 15 0.10 -26.91 21.70
N ALA A 16 1.15 -26.58 20.96
CA ALA A 16 1.51 -25.21 20.66
C ALA A 16 0.47 -24.63 19.68
N LEU A 17 -0.58 -24.03 20.23
CA LEU A 17 -1.46 -23.12 19.51
C LEU A 17 -0.64 -21.88 19.14
N LEU A 18 0.00 -21.91 17.97
CA LEU A 18 0.48 -20.70 17.31
C LEU A 18 -0.74 -19.93 16.82
N ALA A 19 -1.30 -19.11 17.71
CA ALA A 19 -2.18 -18.02 17.33
C ALA A 19 -1.34 -17.03 16.51
N GLY A 20 -1.37 -17.17 15.18
CA GLY A 20 -0.91 -16.11 14.28
C GLY A 20 -1.75 -14.85 14.51
N PRO A 21 -1.17 -13.64 14.35
CA PRO A 21 -1.89 -12.41 14.59
C PRO A 21 -2.99 -12.28 13.54
N ALA A 22 -4.24 -12.47 13.98
CA ALA A 22 -5.41 -12.06 13.23
C ALA A 22 -5.49 -10.53 13.27
N CYS A 23 -4.70 -9.86 12.45
CA CYS A 23 -4.91 -8.44 12.15
C CYS A 23 -6.06 -8.32 11.15
N GLY A 24 -7.28 -8.42 11.66
CA GLY A 24 -8.47 -7.93 10.98
C GLY A 24 -8.56 -6.42 11.12
N ALA A 25 -8.24 -5.70 10.04
CA ALA A 25 -8.68 -4.33 9.81
C ALA A 25 -9.01 -4.22 8.32
N GLY A 26 -10.24 -3.81 8.00
CA GLY A 26 -10.84 -3.85 6.66
C GLY A 26 -10.21 -2.92 5.61
N GLY A 27 -8.95 -3.15 5.27
CA GLY A 27 -8.30 -2.72 4.03
C GLY A 27 -8.26 -3.86 3.02
N PRO A 28 -7.94 -3.59 1.74
CA PRO A 28 -7.57 -4.67 0.84
C PRO A 28 -6.33 -5.39 1.40
N GLU A 29 -6.25 -6.70 1.17
CA GLU A 29 -5.09 -7.50 1.53
C GLU A 29 -3.82 -6.87 0.96
N CYS A 30 -2.73 -6.85 1.74
CA CYS A 30 -1.47 -6.26 1.30
C CYS A 30 -0.98 -6.95 0.01
N VAL A 31 -0.32 -6.21 -0.86
CA VAL A 31 0.17 -6.71 -2.15
C VAL A 31 1.68 -6.96 -2.10
N ALA A 32 2.18 -7.81 -3.00
CA ALA A 32 3.62 -7.91 -3.21
C ALA A 32 4.16 -6.60 -3.79
N VAL A 33 5.28 -6.12 -3.25
CA VAL A 33 6.00 -4.93 -3.72
C VAL A 33 7.42 -5.31 -4.12
N HIS A 34 7.98 -4.62 -5.09
CA HIS A 34 9.27 -4.95 -5.66
C HIS A 34 10.25 -3.80 -5.44
N SER A 35 10.46 -3.33 -4.21
CA SER A 35 11.29 -2.15 -3.92
C SER A 35 12.78 -2.28 -4.30
N THR A 36 13.24 -3.42 -4.81
CA THR A 36 14.59 -3.62 -5.40
C THR A 36 14.71 -3.25 -6.88
N CYS A 37 13.64 -2.75 -7.51
CA CYS A 37 13.65 -2.29 -8.90
C CYS A 37 14.46 -0.99 -9.10
N THR A 38 14.67 -0.63 -10.38
CA THR A 38 15.24 0.68 -10.74
C THR A 38 14.12 1.70 -10.95
N PRO A 39 14.02 2.76 -10.13
CA PRO A 39 12.98 3.77 -10.29
C PRO A 39 13.28 4.68 -11.49
N LEU A 40 12.24 5.21 -12.11
CA LEU A 40 12.36 6.11 -13.26
C LEU A 40 13.01 7.46 -12.88
N TYR A 41 12.88 7.85 -11.62
CA TYR A 41 13.37 9.09 -11.04
C TYR A 41 13.63 8.88 -9.55
N ALA A 42 14.25 9.86 -8.87
CA ALA A 42 14.56 9.71 -7.45
C ALA A 42 13.28 9.49 -6.62
N PRO A 43 13.25 8.54 -5.67
CA PRO A 43 12.07 8.24 -4.85
C PRO A 43 11.84 9.31 -3.77
N GLU A 44 11.68 10.54 -4.20
CA GLU A 44 11.42 11.73 -3.38
C GLU A 44 10.03 12.27 -3.70
N TYR A 45 9.36 12.85 -2.70
CA TYR A 45 8.01 13.34 -2.86
C TYR A 45 7.89 14.39 -3.98
N ALA A 46 8.85 15.32 -4.06
CA ALA A 46 8.88 16.35 -5.08
C ALA A 46 8.87 15.76 -6.51
N GLU A 47 9.72 14.76 -6.78
CA GLU A 47 9.77 14.09 -8.08
C GLU A 47 8.48 13.29 -8.36
N ILE A 48 7.95 12.58 -7.36
CA ILE A 48 6.68 11.83 -7.49
C ILE A 48 5.52 12.77 -7.84
N PHE A 49 5.43 13.91 -7.15
CA PHE A 49 4.37 14.87 -7.38
C PHE A 49 4.46 15.47 -8.78
N GLU A 50 5.64 16.00 -9.12
CA GLU A 50 5.90 16.72 -10.37
C GLU A 50 5.80 15.82 -11.61
N ARG A 51 6.24 14.56 -11.49
CA ARG A 51 6.38 13.66 -12.65
C ARG A 51 5.25 12.67 -12.79
N THR A 52 4.49 12.42 -11.72
CA THR A 52 3.43 11.41 -11.71
C THR A 52 2.10 11.96 -11.24
N LEU A 53 1.99 12.42 -9.99
CA LEU A 53 0.67 12.75 -9.41
C LEU A 53 -0.01 13.91 -10.15
N ARG A 54 0.67 15.05 -10.28
CA ARG A 54 0.12 16.24 -10.92
C ARG A 54 -0.15 16.06 -12.42
N PRO A 55 0.77 15.55 -13.25
CA PRO A 55 0.52 15.42 -14.69
C PRO A 55 -0.48 14.30 -15.02
N THR A 56 -0.56 13.23 -14.23
CA THR A 56 -1.44 12.08 -14.52
C THR A 56 -2.85 12.30 -13.99
N CYS A 57 -2.99 12.96 -12.84
CA CYS A 57 -4.23 12.97 -12.07
C CYS A 57 -4.67 14.36 -11.57
N GLY A 58 -3.74 15.31 -11.44
CA GLY A 58 -3.98 16.61 -10.81
C GLY A 58 -4.36 17.75 -11.76
N GLN A 59 -4.44 17.50 -13.08
CA GLN A 59 -4.74 18.55 -14.05
C GLN A 59 -6.20 19.00 -13.98
N PRO A 60 -6.51 20.27 -14.31
CA PRO A 60 -7.88 20.73 -14.54
C PRO A 60 -8.61 19.84 -15.54
N GLY A 61 -9.91 19.63 -15.33
CA GLY A 61 -10.74 18.72 -16.11
C GLY A 61 -10.64 17.24 -15.70
N THR A 62 -9.76 16.89 -14.75
CA THR A 62 -9.68 15.51 -14.24
C THR A 62 -10.78 15.23 -13.23
N SER A 63 -11.72 14.35 -13.60
CA SER A 63 -12.91 14.04 -12.79
C SER A 63 -12.68 13.11 -11.60
N CYS A 64 -11.46 12.58 -11.43
CA CYS A 64 -11.14 11.64 -10.35
C CYS A 64 -10.29 12.25 -9.24
N HIS A 65 -9.19 12.91 -9.56
CA HIS A 65 -8.20 13.37 -8.57
C HIS A 65 -7.67 14.80 -8.85
N GLY A 66 -8.42 15.58 -9.63
CA GLY A 66 -8.13 16.98 -9.95
C GLY A 66 -9.10 17.93 -9.24
N VAL A 67 -9.00 19.24 -9.50
CA VAL A 67 -9.87 20.26 -8.87
C VAL A 67 -11.37 20.02 -9.12
N ASP A 68 -11.69 19.37 -10.24
CA ASP A 68 -13.07 19.04 -10.65
C ASP A 68 -13.53 17.67 -10.13
N GLY A 69 -12.69 16.93 -9.42
CA GLY A 69 -12.98 15.58 -8.96
C GLY A 69 -12.09 15.10 -7.81
N ALA A 70 -12.70 14.81 -6.66
CA ALA A 70 -12.00 14.43 -5.44
C ALA A 70 -12.40 13.02 -4.97
N GLN A 71 -12.14 12.00 -5.77
CA GLN A 71 -12.38 10.60 -5.39
C GLN A 71 -11.57 10.25 -4.13
N ALA A 72 -12.27 9.66 -3.16
CA ALA A 72 -11.73 9.43 -1.81
C ALA A 72 -11.20 10.69 -1.10
N GLY A 73 -11.58 11.90 -1.55
CA GLY A 73 -11.08 13.16 -1.02
C GLY A 73 -9.67 13.53 -1.48
N LEU A 74 -9.07 12.76 -2.40
CA LEU A 74 -7.73 12.99 -2.92
C LEU A 74 -7.78 13.93 -4.12
N VAL A 75 -7.04 15.03 -4.03
CA VAL A 75 -6.81 16.01 -5.10
C VAL A 75 -5.31 16.30 -5.17
N PHE A 76 -4.74 16.24 -6.38
CA PHE A 76 -3.29 16.32 -6.64
C PHE A 76 -2.87 17.56 -7.46
N ASP A 77 -3.59 18.66 -7.27
CA ASP A 77 -3.31 19.96 -7.91
C ASP A 77 -2.12 20.69 -7.26
N GLU A 78 -2.06 20.68 -5.93
CA GLU A 78 -1.07 21.38 -5.12
C GLU A 78 -0.21 20.42 -4.29
N ALA A 79 1.11 20.61 -4.33
CA ALA A 79 2.07 19.68 -3.73
C ALA A 79 1.85 19.48 -2.23
N ASP A 80 1.66 20.55 -1.48
CA ASP A 80 1.56 20.46 -0.01
C ASP A 80 0.26 19.80 0.41
N ALA A 81 -0.84 20.17 -0.24
CA ALA A 81 -2.14 19.61 0.05
C ALA A 81 -2.22 18.13 -0.36
N ALA A 82 -1.60 17.76 -1.49
CA ALA A 82 -1.50 16.37 -1.92
C ALA A 82 -0.71 15.50 -0.92
N TYR A 83 0.42 16.01 -0.42
CA TYR A 83 1.25 15.31 0.57
C TYR A 83 0.45 15.03 1.84
N THR A 84 -0.18 16.06 2.41
CA THR A 84 -1.02 15.94 3.60
C THR A 84 -2.15 14.94 3.37
N ARG A 85 -2.85 15.00 2.22
CA ARG A 85 -3.95 14.07 1.92
C ARG A 85 -3.50 12.61 1.81
N LEU A 86 -2.29 12.36 1.31
CA LEU A 86 -1.75 11.01 1.22
C LEU A 86 -1.45 10.41 2.60
N LEU A 87 -0.86 11.20 3.51
CA LEU A 87 -0.36 10.74 4.82
C LEU A 87 -1.36 10.87 5.97
N GLU A 88 -2.21 11.89 5.94
CA GLU A 88 -3.15 12.20 7.01
C GLU A 88 -4.60 11.87 6.61
N GLY A 89 -4.85 11.67 5.31
CA GLY A 89 -6.17 11.46 4.76
C GLY A 89 -6.88 12.77 4.40
N ALA A 90 -8.16 12.66 4.03
CA ALA A 90 -8.96 13.78 3.54
C ALA A 90 -10.31 13.85 4.26
N GLY A 91 -10.43 14.76 5.23
CA GLY A 91 -11.60 14.86 6.09
C GLY A 91 -11.78 13.59 6.92
N ASN A 92 -12.92 12.90 6.74
CA ASN A 92 -13.20 11.63 7.43
C ASN A 92 -12.63 10.39 6.70
N ARG A 93 -11.86 10.58 5.62
CA ARG A 93 -11.21 9.50 4.87
C ARG A 93 -9.84 9.21 5.48
N PRO A 94 -9.48 7.93 5.73
CA PRO A 94 -8.19 7.59 6.28
C PRO A 94 -7.04 7.86 5.28
N PRO A 95 -5.79 7.89 5.76
CA PRO A 95 -4.60 7.93 4.91
C PRO A 95 -4.58 6.81 3.85
N VAL A 96 -3.93 7.07 2.73
CA VAL A 96 -3.71 6.08 1.66
C VAL A 96 -2.25 5.66 1.53
N VAL A 97 -1.36 6.29 2.28
CA VAL A 97 0.04 5.91 2.43
C VAL A 97 0.28 5.52 3.88
N VAL A 98 0.94 4.38 4.07
CA VAL A 98 1.43 3.90 5.37
C VAL A 98 2.95 4.00 5.34
N PRO A 99 3.55 5.03 5.95
CA PRO A 99 5.00 5.21 5.97
C PRO A 99 5.72 3.96 6.48
N GLY A 100 6.74 3.52 5.74
CA GLY A 100 7.53 2.33 6.04
C GLY A 100 6.87 1.01 5.64
N ASN A 101 5.71 1.04 4.97
CA ASN A 101 5.03 -0.17 4.53
C ASN A 101 4.31 0.06 3.19
N ALA A 102 5.06 -0.02 2.08
CA ALA A 102 4.50 0.07 0.75
C ALA A 102 3.46 -1.03 0.49
N ALA A 103 3.77 -2.28 0.85
CA ALA A 103 2.92 -3.45 0.61
C ALA A 103 1.48 -3.31 1.12
N CYS A 104 1.32 -2.68 2.29
CA CYS A 104 0.02 -2.48 2.92
C CYS A 104 -0.54 -1.07 2.72
N SER A 105 0.11 -0.21 1.93
CA SER A 105 -0.39 1.13 1.62
C SER A 105 -1.54 1.06 0.60
N PRO A 106 -2.74 1.60 0.90
CA PRO A 106 -3.86 1.60 -0.05
C PRO A 106 -3.52 2.19 -1.43
N LEU A 107 -2.64 3.19 -1.51
CA LEU A 107 -2.12 3.73 -2.76
C LEU A 107 -1.46 2.63 -3.61
N VAL A 108 -0.53 1.87 -3.02
CA VAL A 108 0.21 0.80 -3.69
C VAL A 108 -0.72 -0.32 -4.13
N VAL A 109 -1.65 -0.73 -3.26
CA VAL A 109 -2.64 -1.74 -3.60
C VAL A 109 -3.49 -1.34 -4.81
N ARG A 110 -3.74 -0.04 -5.01
CA ARG A 110 -4.49 0.46 -6.17
C ARG A 110 -3.67 0.50 -7.44
N ILE A 111 -2.39 0.89 -7.38
CA ILE A 111 -1.53 0.96 -8.57
C ILE A 111 -1.04 -0.42 -9.04
N GLU A 112 -1.02 -1.41 -8.15
CA GLU A 112 -0.69 -2.82 -8.47
C GLU A 112 -1.92 -3.69 -8.82
N SER A 113 -3.13 -3.18 -8.62
CA SER A 113 -4.35 -3.94 -8.89
C SER A 113 -4.50 -4.28 -10.38
N THR A 114 -4.85 -5.53 -10.69
CA THR A 114 -5.23 -5.96 -12.05
C THR A 114 -6.73 -5.90 -12.31
N ASP A 115 -7.55 -5.63 -11.28
CA ASP A 115 -9.00 -5.44 -11.44
C ASP A 115 -9.27 -4.07 -12.09
N PRO A 116 -9.89 -4.02 -13.30
CA PRO A 116 -10.15 -2.77 -14.03
C PRO A 116 -11.08 -1.80 -13.28
N LYS A 117 -11.82 -2.27 -12.26
CA LYS A 117 -12.68 -1.42 -11.41
C LYS A 117 -11.92 -0.81 -10.23
N ARG A 118 -10.72 -1.29 -9.93
CA ARG A 118 -9.95 -0.91 -8.75
C ARG A 118 -8.61 -0.28 -9.09
N VAL A 119 -8.01 -0.67 -10.21
CA VAL A 119 -6.70 -0.17 -10.67
C VAL A 119 -6.70 1.34 -10.82
N MET A 120 -5.59 1.96 -10.40
CA MET A 120 -5.34 3.37 -10.60
C MET A 120 -4.00 3.60 -11.31
N PRO A 121 -3.93 4.56 -12.26
CA PRO A 121 -5.07 5.24 -12.86
C PRO A 121 -5.92 4.27 -13.72
N PRO A 122 -7.21 4.59 -13.99
CA PRO A 122 -8.03 3.78 -14.88
C PRO A 122 -7.44 3.76 -16.31
N GLY A 123 -7.65 2.64 -17.02
CA GLY A 123 -7.17 2.49 -18.39
C GLY A 123 -5.71 2.03 -18.44
N GLN A 124 -4.77 2.96 -18.49
CA GLN A 124 -3.34 2.67 -18.64
C GLN A 124 -2.63 2.70 -17.27
N PRO A 125 -2.20 1.55 -16.72
CA PRO A 125 -1.48 1.53 -15.45
C PRO A 125 -0.15 2.29 -15.52
N LEU A 126 0.33 2.73 -14.36
CA LEU A 126 1.69 3.29 -14.24
C LEU A 126 2.72 2.23 -14.65
N SER A 127 3.85 2.67 -15.22
CA SER A 127 4.95 1.74 -15.53
C SER A 127 5.57 1.20 -14.24
N GLU A 128 6.19 0.02 -14.32
CA GLU A 128 6.90 -0.59 -13.19
C GLU A 128 7.92 0.38 -12.57
N ALA A 129 8.69 1.10 -13.39
CA ALA A 129 9.69 2.06 -12.90
C ALA A 129 9.09 3.27 -12.17
N VAL A 130 7.83 3.65 -12.45
CA VAL A 130 7.11 4.70 -11.70
C VAL A 130 6.57 4.14 -10.39
N ARG A 131 5.97 2.94 -10.41
CA ARG A 131 5.49 2.26 -9.19
C ARG A 131 6.64 1.99 -8.23
N CYS A 132 7.80 1.63 -8.77
CA CYS A 132 9.06 1.50 -8.06
C CYS A 132 9.43 2.74 -7.22
N ALA A 133 9.35 3.93 -7.83
CA ALA A 133 9.67 5.18 -7.14
C ALA A 133 8.69 5.45 -5.98
N LEU A 134 7.41 5.16 -6.20
CA LEU A 134 6.36 5.29 -5.17
C LEU A 134 6.59 4.30 -4.02
N GLU A 135 6.84 3.02 -4.33
CA GLU A 135 7.10 1.98 -3.33
C GLU A 135 8.33 2.30 -2.48
N GLN A 136 9.46 2.64 -3.12
CA GLN A 136 10.70 3.00 -2.41
C GLN A 136 10.53 4.24 -1.53
N TRP A 137 9.81 5.26 -2.02
CA TRP A 137 9.51 6.45 -1.22
C TRP A 137 8.69 6.10 0.03
N ILE A 138 7.66 5.25 -0.12
CA ILE A 138 6.84 4.81 1.02
C ILE A 138 7.66 3.97 2.00
N ASP A 139 8.43 3.00 1.52
CA ASP A 139 9.29 2.13 2.35
C ASP A 139 10.36 2.94 3.11
N ALA A 140 10.84 4.05 2.52
CA ALA A 140 11.74 5.00 3.18
C ALA A 140 11.06 5.86 4.26
N GLY A 141 9.78 5.65 4.55
CA GLY A 141 9.02 6.42 5.53
C GLY A 141 8.30 7.63 4.94
N ALA A 142 8.13 7.66 3.61
CA ALA A 142 7.45 8.73 2.89
C ALA A 142 8.00 10.14 3.21
N PRO A 143 9.32 10.36 3.17
CA PRO A 143 9.91 11.66 3.49
C PRO A 143 9.44 12.74 2.50
N ARG A 144 9.33 13.97 2.99
CA ARG A 144 8.97 15.12 2.16
C ARG A 144 10.13 15.62 1.31
#